data_AF-A0A7W1A4Y4-F1
#
_entry.id   AF-A0A7W1A4Y4-F1
#
_cell.length_a   1.000
_cell.length_b   1.000
_cell.length_c   1.000
_cell.angle_alpha   90.00
_cell.angle_beta   90.00
_cell.angle_gamma   90.00
#
_symmetry.space_group_name_H-M   'P 1'
#
loop_
_entity.id
_entity.type
_entity.pdbx_description
1 polymer ?
#
loop_
_entity_poly.entity_id
_entity_poly.type
_entity_poly.pdbx_seq_one_letter_code
_entity_poly.pdbx_strand_id
1 'polypeptide(L)' 'MPRWYTGLRIALANVGRALRAVIGAPDYDLYVAHTRSAHPGRDVIGRGEFERRRLDDRYSRPGARCC' A
#
# COMPACT_ATOMS: atom_id res chain seq x y z
N MET A 1 29.16 -11.91 -11.17
CA MET A 1 28.07 -11.77 -10.17
C MET A 1 27.16 -12.99 -10.28
N PRO A 2 26.98 -13.78 -9.21
CA PRO A 2 26.31 -15.08 -9.31
C PRO A 2 24.78 -14.95 -9.46
N ARG A 3 24.19 -15.81 -10.31
CA ARG A 3 22.82 -15.72 -10.86
C ARG A 3 21.69 -16.08 -9.88
N TRP A 4 22.00 -16.54 -8.66
CA TRP A 4 21.01 -16.93 -7.64
C TRP A 4 20.27 -15.74 -7.00
N TYR A 5 20.77 -14.52 -7.21
CA TYR A 5 20.21 -13.30 -6.65
C TYR A 5 18.81 -12.94 -7.19
N THR A 6 18.53 -13.32 -8.45
CA THR A 6 17.27 -12.98 -9.11
C THR A 6 16.10 -13.77 -8.53
N GLY A 7 16.30 -15.04 -8.18
CA GLY A 7 15.25 -15.88 -7.58
C GLY A 7 14.83 -15.40 -6.19
N LEU A 8 15.81 -15.02 -5.36
CA LEU A 8 15.58 -14.47 -4.02
C LEU A 8 14.77 -13.17 -4.06
N ARG A 9 15.07 -12.28 -5.02
CA ARG A 9 14.33 -11.02 -5.19
C ARG A 9 12.88 -11.22 -5.60
N ILE A 10 12.62 -12.18 -6.49
CA ILE A 10 11.26 -12.51 -6.93
C ILE A 10 10.47 -13.13 -5.77
N ALA A 11 11.07 -14.04 -5.02
CA ALA A 11 10.44 -14.65 -3.84
C ALA A 11 10.08 -13.60 -2.78
N LEU A 12 11.00 -12.70 -2.45
CA LEU A 12 10.75 -11.59 -1.51
C LEU A 12 9.62 -10.66 -1.96
N ALA A 13 9.58 -10.30 -3.25
CA ALA A 13 8.52 -9.47 -3.80
C ALA A 13 7.14 -10.15 -3.71
N ASN A 14 7.07 -11.45 -3.97
CA ASN A 14 5.83 -12.23 -3.89
C ASN A 14 5.34 -12.42 -2.44
N VAL A 15 6.25 -12.70 -1.51
CA VAL A 15 5.92 -12.81 -0.07
C VAL A 15 5.40 -11.47 0.47
N GLY A 16 6.04 -10.35 0.11
CA GLY A 16 5.56 -9.02 0.48
C GLY A 16 4.16 -8.72 -0.08
N ARG A 17 3.85 -9.17 -1.30
CA ARG A 17 2.50 -9.03 -1.89
C ARG A 17 1.46 -9.86 -1.14
N ALA A 18 1.79 -11.11 -0.78
CA ALA A 18 0.90 -12.00 -0.05
C ALA A 18 0.62 -11.51 1.38
N LEU A 19 1.66 -11.09 2.12
CA LEU A 19 1.51 -10.58 3.49
C LEU A 19 0.62 -9.33 3.55
N ARG A 20 0.73 -8.41 2.57
CA ARG A 20 -0.14 -7.23 2.50
C ARG A 20 -1.60 -7.59 2.21
N ALA A 21 -1.83 -8.60 1.38
CA ALA A 21 -3.18 -9.11 1.12
C ALA A 21 -3.78 -9.76 2.38
N VAL A 22 -2.99 -10.51 3.14
CA VAL A 22 -3.42 -11.20 4.36
C VAL A 22 -3.73 -10.22 5.50
N ILE A 23 -2.86 -9.23 5.73
CA ILE A 23 -3.00 -8.30 6.86
C ILE A 23 -3.97 -7.16 6.50
N GLY A 24 -4.33 -6.99 5.22
CA GLY A 24 -5.04 -5.80 4.73
C GLY A 24 -4.26 -4.51 5.05
N ALA A 25 -2.94 -4.64 5.21
CA ALA A 25 -2.06 -3.58 5.68
C ALA A 25 -1.82 -2.58 4.55
N PRO A 26 -2.06 -1.29 4.78
CA PRO A 26 -1.81 -0.26 3.78
C PRO A 26 -0.29 -0.02 3.68
N ASP A 27 0.35 -0.53 2.61
CA ASP A 27 1.77 -0.31 2.35
C ASP A 27 1.96 1.04 1.64
N TYR A 28 2.64 1.96 2.32
CA TYR A 28 2.89 3.33 1.85
C TYR A 28 3.79 3.36 0.61
N ASP A 29 4.84 2.54 0.56
CA ASP A 29 5.79 2.54 -0.55
C ASP A 29 5.13 2.00 -1.83
N LEU A 30 4.24 1.01 -1.70
CA LEU A 30 3.39 0.56 -2.80
C LEU A 30 2.40 1.65 -3.25
N TYR A 31 1.79 2.38 -2.31
CA TYR A 31 0.92 3.52 -2.64
C TYR A 31 1.67 4.60 -3.41
N VAL A 32 2.90 4.93 -3.00
CA VAL A 32 3.76 5.90 -3.68
C VAL A 32 4.13 5.40 -5.08
N ALA A 33 4.57 4.15 -5.20
CA ALA A 33 4.93 3.55 -6.49
C ALA A 33 3.73 3.48 -7.44
N HIS A 34 2.55 3.11 -6.93
CA HIS A 34 1.31 3.11 -7.69
C HIS A 34 0.89 4.53 -8.10
N THR A 35 0.93 5.49 -7.19
CA THR A 35 0.56 6.88 -7.47
C THR A 35 1.51 7.50 -8.49
N ARG A 36 2.82 7.25 -8.39
CA ARG A 36 3.81 7.74 -9.36
C ARG A 36 3.67 7.09 -10.73
N SER A 37 3.27 5.81 -10.80
CA SER A 37 3.07 5.11 -12.07
C SER A 37 1.73 5.43 -12.73
N ALA A 38 0.64 5.51 -11.96
CA ALA A 38 -0.70 5.79 -12.46
C ALA A 38 -0.96 7.30 -12.63
N HIS A 39 -0.32 8.14 -11.83
CA HIS A 39 -0.51 9.59 -11.80
C HIS A 39 0.84 10.32 -11.67
N PRO A 40 1.64 10.39 -12.74
CA PRO A 40 3.01 10.93 -12.72
C PRO A 40 3.14 12.43 -12.38
N GLY A 41 2.04 13.14 -12.14
CA GLY A 41 2.03 14.55 -11.75
C GLY A 41 1.24 14.87 -10.48
N ARG A 42 0.88 13.85 -9.68
CA ARG A 42 0.09 14.04 -8.46
C ARG A 42 1.01 13.96 -7.23
N ASP A 43 0.91 14.95 -6.35
CA ASP A 43 1.62 14.93 -5.08
C ASP A 43 1.17 13.73 -4.24
N VAL A 44 2.16 12.97 -3.78
CA VAL A 44 1.95 11.81 -2.93
C VAL A 44 1.73 12.32 -1.51
N ILE A 45 0.56 12.04 -0.94
CA ILE A 45 0.28 12.39 0.46
C ILE A 45 1.29 11.71 1.38
N GLY A 46 1.67 12.38 2.47
CA GLY A 46 2.67 11.85 3.40
C GLY A 46 2.22 10.57 4.12
N ARG A 47 3.16 9.78 4.64
CA ARG A 47 2.87 8.51 5.33
C ARG A 47 1.84 8.66 6.45
N GLY A 48 2.02 9.66 7.31
CA GLY A 48 1.08 9.90 8.42
C GLY A 48 -0.31 10.33 7.96
N GLU A 49 -0.42 11.03 6.84
CA GLU A 49 -1.71 11.42 6.25
C GLU A 49 -2.42 10.23 5.59
N PHE A 50 -1.65 9.35 4.94
CA PHE A 50 -2.16 8.11 4.39
C PHE A 50 -2.72 7.18 5.48
N GLU A 51 -1.99 6.98 6.58
CA GLU A 51 -2.45 6.19 7.71
C GLU A 51 -3.70 6.80 8.35
N ARG A 52 -3.71 8.11 8.60
CA ARG A 52 -4.89 8.84 9.08
C ARG A 52 -6.09 8.66 8.16
N ARG A 53 -5.93 8.80 6.84
CA ARG A 53 -7.03 8.64 5.88
C ARG A 53 -7.58 7.22 5.84
N ARG A 54 -6.73 6.21 6.08
CA ARG A 54 -7.16 4.80 6.19
C ARG A 54 -7.87 4.52 7.51
N LEU A 55 -7.40 5.11 8.60
CA LEU A 55 -8.09 5.05 9.89
C LEU A 55 -9.43 5.78 9.82
N ASP A 56 -9.48 6.94 9.18
CA ASP A 56 -10.70 7.70 8.94
C ASP A 56 -11.70 6.89 8.08
N ASP A 57 -11.27 6.29 6.97
CA ASP A 57 -12.15 5.43 6.17
C ASP A 57 -12.67 4.21 6.94
N ARG A 58 -11.87 3.67 7.88
CA ARG A 58 -12.22 2.51 8.70
C ARG A 58 -13.10 2.85 9.91
N TYR A 59 -12.89 4.01 10.54
CA TYR A 59 -13.50 4.37 11.84
C TYR A 59 -14.41 5.61 11.78
N SER A 60 -14.21 6.49 10.80
CA SER A 60 -15.01 7.71 10.56
C SER A 60 -16.25 7.45 9.69
N ARG A 61 -16.58 6.17 9.46
CA ARG A 61 -17.91 5.73 9.01
C ARG A 61 -18.75 5.20 10.19
N PRO A 62 -19.12 6.00 11.22
CA PRO A 62 -20.03 5.55 12.27
C PRO A 62 -21.49 5.45 11.81
N GLY A 63 -21.81 5.73 10.54
CA GLY A 63 -23.18 5.66 10.07
C GLY A 63 -23.35 5.86 8.58
N ALA A 64 -23.23 4.77 7.81
CA ALA A 64 -24.23 4.54 6.77
C ALA A 64 -25.54 4.07 7.46
N ARG A 65 -26.05 4.86 8.41
CA ARG A 65 -27.42 4.74 8.87
C ARG A 65 -28.20 5.60 7.89
N CYS A 66 -28.66 4.95 6.82
CA CYS A 66 -29.68 5.51 5.95
C CYS A 66 -30.83 6.01 6.83
N CYS A 67 -31.16 7.29 6.70
CA CYS A 67 -32.46 7.81 7.11
C CYS A 67 -33.57 7.11 6.33
#